data_AF-A0A1G6HMR1-F1
#
_entry.id   AF-A0A1G6HMR1-F1
#
_cell.length_a   1.000
_cell.length_b   1.000
_cell.length_c   1.000
_cell.angle_alpha   90.00
_cell.angle_beta   90.00
_cell.angle_gamma   90.00
#
_symmetry.space_group_name_H-M   'P 1'
#
loop_
_entity.id
_entity.type
_entity.pdbx_description
1 polymer ?
#
loop_
_entity_poly.entity_id
_entity_poly.type
_entity_poly.pdbx_seq_one_letter_code
_entity_poly.pdbx_strand_id
1 'polypeptide(L)'
;MSTSIYPRVIHALSTFTLPDENLNSAWASSGTLLHRGQTVTVTANHYEATKDRFGESWLDYSEEEQEARWGEVRFRDGAAPDDVNAWDNDPGLARLLRETALKDARGLQNTAERADAVAAVFRKYGRGQTSQSLGYVPEHR
;
A
#
# COMPACT_ATOMS: atom_id res chain seq x y z
N MET A 1 -29.35 2.30 -10.80
CA MET A 1 -28.22 2.60 -11.72
C MET A 1 -27.42 3.71 -11.06
N SER A 2 -26.28 3.36 -10.45
CA SER A 2 -25.36 4.36 -9.90
C SER A 2 -24.72 5.07 -11.10
N THR A 3 -24.92 6.37 -11.23
CA THR A 3 -24.30 7.16 -12.30
C THR A 3 -22.81 7.23 -12.01
N SER A 4 -21.99 6.56 -12.81
CA SER A 4 -20.55 6.53 -12.68
C SER A 4 -19.95 7.94 -12.85
N ILE A 5 -19.65 8.64 -11.75
CA ILE A 5 -18.97 9.95 -11.77
C ILE A 5 -17.47 9.68 -11.72
N TYR A 6 -16.83 9.58 -12.89
CA TYR A 6 -15.37 9.50 -13.01
C TYR A 6 -14.81 10.82 -13.58
N PRO A 7 -13.66 11.31 -13.10
CA PRO A 7 -12.80 10.70 -12.10
C PRO A 7 -13.36 10.80 -10.68
N ARG A 8 -13.05 9.79 -9.84
CA ARG A 8 -13.33 9.82 -8.39
C ARG A 8 -12.10 9.43 -7.60
N VAL A 9 -12.04 9.87 -6.36
CA VAL A 9 -10.94 9.52 -5.45
C VAL A 9 -11.40 8.40 -4.54
N ILE A 10 -10.58 7.35 -4.42
CA ILE A 10 -10.75 6.31 -3.41
C ILE A 10 -9.47 6.16 -2.60
N HIS A 11 -9.59 5.60 -1.42
CA HIS A 11 -8.45 5.14 -0.64
C HIS A 11 -8.56 3.67 -0.32
N ALA A 12 -7.40 3.02 -0.25
CA ALA A 12 -7.28 1.62 0.07
C ALA A 12 -7.37 1.39 1.59
N LEU A 13 -8.17 0.41 1.99
CA LEU A 13 -8.26 -0.12 3.36
C LEU A 13 -7.50 -1.43 3.50
N SER A 14 -7.33 -2.18 2.41
CA SER A 14 -6.45 -3.35 2.32
C SER A 14 -5.65 -3.33 1.02
N THR A 15 -4.78 -4.32 0.82
CA THR A 15 -3.95 -4.38 -0.38
C THR A 15 -4.74 -4.96 -1.55
N PHE A 16 -4.80 -4.25 -2.68
CA PHE A 16 -5.42 -4.73 -3.91
C PHE A 16 -4.74 -4.15 -5.15
N THR A 17 -4.95 -4.79 -6.30
CA THR A 17 -4.39 -4.32 -7.58
C THR A 17 -5.44 -3.54 -8.35
N LEU A 18 -5.11 -2.31 -8.74
CA LEU A 18 -5.87 -1.52 -9.70
C LEU A 18 -5.24 -1.68 -11.08
N PRO A 19 -6.00 -1.94 -12.16
CA PRO A 19 -5.46 -1.96 -13.51
C PRO A 19 -4.84 -0.60 -13.85
N ASP A 20 -3.74 -0.57 -14.61
CA ASP A 20 -3.16 0.71 -15.06
C ASP A 20 -3.94 1.30 -16.24
N GLU A 21 -3.83 2.61 -16.45
CA GLU A 21 -4.54 3.33 -17.52
C GLU A 21 -4.12 2.92 -18.94
N ASN A 22 -2.93 2.35 -19.10
CA ASN A 22 -2.35 1.97 -20.39
C ASN A 22 -2.54 0.48 -20.69
N LEU A 23 -3.79 0.05 -20.90
CA LEU A 23 -4.12 -1.30 -21.37
C LEU A 23 -3.82 -1.53 -22.87
N ASN A 24 -3.21 -0.56 -23.56
CA ASN A 24 -2.93 -0.61 -24.99
C ASN A 24 -1.83 -1.60 -25.40
N SER A 25 -1.20 -2.32 -24.47
CA SER A 25 -0.31 -3.42 -24.81
C SER A 25 -1.11 -4.73 -24.84
N ALA A 26 -1.21 -5.33 -26.03
CA ALA A 26 -1.97 -6.58 -26.27
C ALA A 26 -1.45 -7.81 -25.48
N TRP A 27 -0.43 -7.65 -24.64
CA TRP A 27 0.30 -8.74 -23.99
C TRP A 27 0.67 -8.49 -22.52
N ALA A 28 0.29 -7.34 -21.94
CA ALA A 28 0.52 -7.08 -20.52
C ALA A 28 -0.68 -6.32 -19.93
N SER A 29 -1.48 -7.03 -19.12
CA SER A 29 -2.25 -6.39 -18.07
C SER A 29 -1.27 -5.95 -16.99
N SER A 30 -0.86 -4.68 -16.99
CA SER A 30 -0.17 -4.10 -15.85
C SER A 30 -1.19 -3.55 -14.87
N GLY A 31 -0.83 -3.59 -13.59
CA GLY A 31 -1.65 -3.03 -12.54
C GLY A 31 -0.79 -2.48 -11.42
N THR A 32 -1.22 -1.37 -10.87
CA THR A 32 -0.62 -0.75 -9.70
C THR A 32 -1.13 -1.44 -8.45
N LEU A 33 -0.21 -1.98 -7.65
CA LEU A 33 -0.52 -2.50 -6.32
C LEU A 33 -0.77 -1.32 -5.38
N LEU A 34 -2.00 -1.22 -4.87
CA LEU A 34 -2.38 -0.25 -3.86
C LEU A 34 -2.33 -0.91 -2.50
N HIS A 35 -1.70 -0.23 -1.55
CA HIS A 35 -1.63 -0.61 -0.15
C HIS A 35 -2.57 0.26 0.68
N ARG A 36 -2.95 -0.22 1.86
CA ARG A 36 -3.76 0.53 2.84
C ARG A 36 -3.29 1.98 2.98
N GLY A 37 -4.19 2.93 3.21
CA GLY A 37 -3.84 4.35 3.38
C GLY A 37 -3.33 5.06 2.11
N GLN A 38 -3.12 4.35 1.00
CA GLN A 38 -2.87 5.02 -0.29
C GLN A 38 -4.18 5.53 -0.87
N THR A 39 -4.10 6.73 -1.45
CA THR A 39 -5.19 7.36 -2.19
C THR A 39 -4.89 7.29 -3.68
N VAL A 40 -5.91 6.98 -4.49
CA VAL A 40 -5.79 6.94 -5.94
C VAL A 40 -6.97 7.65 -6.59
N THR A 41 -6.70 8.36 -7.68
CA THR A 41 -7.75 8.87 -8.56
C THR A 41 -8.13 7.77 -9.55
N VAL A 42 -9.33 7.23 -9.40
CA VAL A 42 -9.93 6.28 -10.33
C VAL A 42 -10.45 7.06 -11.53
N THR A 43 -9.92 6.78 -12.71
CA THR A 43 -10.36 7.37 -13.97
C THR A 43 -11.38 6.48 -14.66
N ALA A 44 -12.00 6.97 -15.74
CA ALA A 44 -12.93 6.16 -16.52
C ALA A 44 -12.26 4.90 -17.09
N ASN A 45 -10.97 4.98 -17.46
CA ASN A 45 -10.23 3.82 -17.96
C ASN A 45 -10.04 2.75 -16.88
N HIS A 46 -9.71 3.15 -15.64
CA HIS A 46 -9.68 2.23 -14.50
C HIS A 46 -11.04 1.51 -14.33
N TYR A 47 -12.14 2.26 -14.45
CA TYR A 47 -13.48 1.69 -14.31
C TYR A 47 -13.86 0.71 -15.41
N GLU A 48 -13.60 1.06 -16.67
CA GLU A 48 -13.88 0.15 -17.80
C GLU A 48 -13.03 -1.13 -17.70
N ALA A 49 -11.78 -1.01 -17.24
CA ALA A 49 -10.87 -2.13 -17.05
C ALA A 49 -11.33 -3.15 -16.00
N THR A 50 -12.15 -2.72 -15.04
CA THR A 50 -12.61 -3.55 -13.92
C THR A 50 -14.00 -4.14 -14.13
N LYS A 51 -14.64 -3.85 -15.26
CA LYS A 51 -15.92 -4.45 -15.63
C LYS A 51 -15.79 -5.93 -15.92
N ASP A 52 -16.77 -6.69 -15.47
CA ASP A 52 -16.91 -8.10 -15.78
C ASP A 52 -17.65 -8.33 -17.11
N ARG A 53 -17.94 -9.61 -17.40
CA ARG A 53 -18.67 -10.02 -18.62
C ARG A 53 -20.11 -9.50 -18.70
N PHE A 54 -20.67 -9.03 -17.59
CA PHE A 54 -22.01 -8.45 -17.50
C PHE A 54 -21.98 -6.92 -17.53
N GLY A 55 -20.78 -6.33 -17.59
CA GLY A 55 -20.57 -4.88 -17.57
C GLY A 55 -20.57 -4.28 -16.17
N GLU A 56 -20.57 -5.11 -15.12
CA GLU A 56 -20.55 -4.69 -13.72
C GLU A 56 -19.12 -4.55 -13.22
N SER A 57 -18.82 -3.46 -12.53
CA SER A 57 -17.48 -3.18 -12.02
C SER A 57 -17.43 -3.37 -10.52
N TRP A 58 -16.43 -4.10 -10.02
CA TRP A 58 -16.22 -4.27 -8.56
C TRP A 58 -15.93 -2.96 -7.84
N LEU A 59 -15.57 -1.91 -8.58
CA LEU A 59 -15.42 -0.57 -8.04
C LEU A 59 -16.76 -0.01 -7.52
N ASP A 60 -17.90 -0.44 -8.06
CA ASP A 60 -19.22 0.04 -7.61
C ASP A 60 -19.76 -0.69 -6.38
N TYR A 61 -19.03 -1.68 -5.86
CA TYR A 61 -19.47 -2.46 -4.71
C TYR A 61 -19.64 -1.60 -3.46
N SER A 62 -20.77 -1.77 -2.78
CA SER A 62 -20.99 -1.27 -1.41
C SER A 62 -20.02 -1.95 -0.43
N GLU A 63 -19.91 -1.40 0.79
CA GLU A 63 -19.08 -2.04 1.83
C GLU A 63 -19.55 -3.46 2.13
N GLU A 64 -20.86 -3.68 2.19
CA GLU A 64 -21.47 -4.99 2.40
C GLU A 64 -21.19 -5.96 1.24
N GLU A 65 -21.20 -5.47 -0.01
CA GLU A 65 -20.87 -6.27 -1.19
C GLU A 65 -19.38 -6.64 -1.22
N GLN A 66 -18.50 -5.70 -0.85
CA GLN A 66 -17.07 -5.97 -0.69
C GLN A 66 -16.81 -7.03 0.38
N GLU A 67 -17.44 -6.90 1.56
CA GLU A 67 -17.31 -7.86 2.65
C GLU A 67 -17.88 -9.23 2.27
N ALA A 68 -19.04 -9.29 1.62
CA ALA A 68 -19.61 -10.55 1.13
C ALA A 68 -18.70 -11.23 0.08
N ARG A 69 -18.00 -10.45 -0.75
CA ARG A 69 -17.15 -10.95 -1.83
C ARG A 69 -15.75 -11.35 -1.36
N TRP A 70 -15.15 -10.59 -0.47
CA TRP A 70 -13.73 -10.70 -0.09
C TRP A 70 -13.50 -11.00 1.38
N GLY A 71 -14.54 -10.96 2.22
CA GLY A 71 -14.43 -11.08 3.68
C GLY A 71 -13.90 -9.82 4.37
N GLU A 72 -13.70 -8.73 3.62
CA GLU A 72 -13.22 -7.45 4.12
C GLU A 72 -13.60 -6.30 3.16
N VAL A 73 -13.69 -5.08 3.69
CA VAL A 73 -13.79 -3.86 2.87
C VAL A 73 -12.40 -3.45 2.42
N ARG A 74 -12.19 -3.37 1.10
CA ARG A 74 -10.86 -3.12 0.51
C ARG A 74 -10.60 -1.67 0.18
N PHE A 75 -11.63 -0.89 -0.10
CA PHE A 75 -11.50 0.53 -0.39
C PHE A 75 -12.76 1.31 -0.01
N ARG A 76 -12.61 2.63 0.12
CA ARG A 76 -13.71 3.58 0.34
C ARG A 76 -13.51 4.81 -0.54
N ASP A 77 -14.62 5.49 -0.86
CA ASP A 77 -14.57 6.78 -1.53
C ASP A 77 -13.93 7.85 -0.63
N GLY A 78 -13.25 8.80 -1.27
CA GLY A 78 -12.52 9.90 -0.61
C GLY A 78 -11.04 9.61 -0.37
N ALA A 79 -10.33 10.62 0.12
CA ALA A 79 -8.91 10.51 0.47
C ALA A 79 -8.72 9.68 1.75
N ALA A 80 -7.56 9.06 1.88
CA ALA A 80 -7.17 8.37 3.10
C ALA A 80 -7.10 9.37 4.27
N PRO A 81 -7.65 9.02 5.44
CA PRO A 81 -7.43 9.80 6.65
C PRO A 81 -5.94 9.92 7.00
N ASP A 82 -5.52 11.06 7.54
CA ASP A 82 -4.11 11.35 7.86
C ASP A 82 -3.50 10.40 8.90
N ASP A 83 -4.33 9.70 9.69
CA ASP A 83 -3.94 8.78 10.74
C ASP A 83 -3.77 7.33 10.25
N VAL A 84 -4.11 7.02 8.99
CA VAL A 84 -3.99 5.67 8.44
C VAL A 84 -2.65 5.50 7.74
N ASN A 85 -1.77 4.66 8.30
CA ASN A 85 -0.52 4.31 7.62
C ASN A 85 -0.66 3.00 6.84
N ALA A 86 0.01 2.95 5.69
CA ALA A 86 0.00 1.77 4.83
C ALA A 86 0.57 0.51 5.48
N TRP A 87 1.42 0.70 6.48
CA TRP A 87 2.16 -0.36 7.14
C TRP A 87 1.58 -0.79 8.49
N ASP A 88 0.46 -0.17 8.94
CA ASP A 88 -0.10 -0.45 10.28
C ASP A 88 -0.53 -1.92 10.44
N ASN A 89 -0.93 -2.58 9.35
CA ASN A 89 -1.33 -3.99 9.33
C ASN A 89 -0.44 -4.89 8.45
N ASP A 90 0.69 -4.37 7.97
CA ASP A 90 1.63 -5.14 7.14
C ASP A 90 3.07 -4.95 7.64
N PRO A 91 3.53 -5.82 8.56
CA PRO A 91 4.89 -5.79 9.08
C PRO A 91 5.96 -5.95 7.99
N GLY A 92 5.63 -6.65 6.89
CA GLY A 92 6.52 -6.85 5.75
C GLY A 92 6.72 -5.55 4.97
N LEU A 93 5.63 -4.87 4.63
CA LEU A 93 5.66 -3.56 3.99
C LEU A 93 6.31 -2.51 4.89
N ALA A 94 6.01 -2.53 6.20
CA ALA A 94 6.67 -1.67 7.19
C ALA A 94 8.20 -1.81 7.12
N ARG A 95 8.67 -3.06 7.07
CA ARG A 95 10.10 -3.38 6.98
C ARG A 95 10.68 -2.89 5.67
N LEU A 96 10.03 -3.18 4.55
CA LEU A 96 10.49 -2.79 3.22
C LEU A 96 10.59 -1.26 3.07
N LEU A 97 9.55 -0.53 3.43
CA LEU A 97 9.53 0.93 3.37
C LEU A 97 10.60 1.56 4.27
N ARG A 98 10.79 1.00 5.47
CA ARG A 98 11.86 1.43 6.37
C ARG A 98 13.24 1.20 5.76
N GLU A 99 13.49 0.03 5.20
CA GLU A 99 14.79 -0.31 4.60
C GLU A 99 15.12 0.57 3.39
N THR A 100 14.15 0.82 2.52
CA THR A 100 14.28 1.76 1.40
C THR A 100 14.59 3.17 1.91
N ALA A 101 13.82 3.69 2.87
CA ALA A 101 14.05 5.02 3.42
C ALA A 101 15.40 5.14 4.17
N LEU A 102 15.84 4.08 4.87
CA LEU A 102 17.16 4.04 5.49
C LEU A 102 18.28 4.05 4.45
N LYS A 103 18.10 3.36 3.31
CA LYS A 103 19.08 3.37 2.21
C LYS A 103 19.24 4.78 1.65
N ASP A 104 18.14 5.47 1.40
CA ASP A 104 18.15 6.85 0.88
C ASP A 104 18.78 7.82 1.89
N ALA A 105 18.36 7.74 3.17
CA ALA A 105 18.93 8.56 4.24
C ALA A 105 20.44 8.34 4.40
N ARG A 106 20.92 7.10 4.31
CA ARG A 106 22.35 6.77 4.37
C ARG A 106 23.14 7.24 3.15
N GLY A 107 22.48 7.47 2.03
CA GLY A 107 23.08 8.05 0.82
C GLY A 107 23.41 9.54 0.94
N LEU A 108 22.90 10.23 1.96
CA LEU A 108 23.20 11.64 2.21
C LEU A 108 24.68 11.84 2.57
N GLN A 109 25.34 12.77 1.88
CA GLN A 109 26.77 13.09 2.08
C GLN A 109 27.01 13.82 3.40
N ASN A 110 26.14 14.79 3.72
CA ASN A 110 26.22 15.54 4.95
C ASN A 110 25.89 14.64 6.15
N THR A 111 26.81 14.59 7.12
CA THR A 111 26.68 13.70 8.29
C THR A 111 25.55 14.12 9.23
N ALA A 112 25.32 15.42 9.41
CA ALA A 112 24.25 15.92 10.26
C ALA A 112 22.87 15.62 9.64
N GLU A 113 22.70 15.95 8.36
CA GLU A 113 21.45 15.67 7.63
C GLU A 113 21.16 14.16 7.56
N ARG A 114 22.19 13.34 7.36
CA ARG A 114 22.06 11.87 7.42
C ARG A 114 21.56 11.40 8.78
N ALA A 115 22.10 11.92 9.88
CA ALA A 115 21.68 11.55 11.23
C ALA A 115 20.22 11.93 11.48
N ASP A 116 19.81 13.14 11.07
CA ASP A 116 18.43 13.63 11.21
C ASP A 116 17.45 12.82 10.36
N ALA A 117 17.82 12.50 9.11
CA ALA A 117 17.03 11.68 8.22
C ALA A 117 16.83 10.26 8.76
N VAL A 118 17.90 9.62 9.27
CA VAL A 118 17.80 8.29 9.90
C VAL A 118 16.91 8.35 11.14
N ALA A 119 17.04 9.39 11.97
CA ALA A 119 16.18 9.58 13.14
C ALA A 119 14.70 9.76 12.74
N ALA A 120 14.42 10.50 11.66
CA ALA A 120 13.07 10.66 11.12
C ALA A 120 12.48 9.33 10.63
N VAL A 121 13.28 8.50 9.96
CA VAL A 121 12.86 7.16 9.51
C VAL A 121 12.49 6.28 10.71
N PHE A 122 13.27 6.32 11.80
CA PHE A 122 12.95 5.56 13.01
C PHE A 122 11.74 6.11 13.77
N ARG A 123 11.51 7.43 13.77
CA ARG A 123 10.27 8.00 14.31
C ARG A 123 9.05 7.55 13.52
N LYS A 124 9.17 7.44 12.20
CA LYS A 124 8.06 7.07 11.30
C LYS A 124 7.73 5.58 11.32
N TYR A 125 8.73 4.70 11.25
CA TYR A 125 8.54 3.25 11.07
C TYR A 125 8.96 2.39 12.27
N GLY A 126 9.43 3.00 13.36
CA GLY A 126 10.01 2.32 14.50
C GLY A 126 11.40 1.71 14.25
N ARG A 127 12.06 1.31 15.33
CA ARG A 127 13.30 0.51 15.26
C ARG A 127 12.91 -0.94 15.03
N GLY A 128 13.36 -1.53 13.92
CA GLY A 128 13.08 -2.94 13.63
C GLY A 128 13.58 -3.87 14.73
N GLN A 129 12.99 -5.07 14.84
CA GLN A 129 13.56 -6.11 15.70
C GLN A 129 14.99 -6.41 15.23
N THR A 130 15.95 -6.23 16.13
CA THR A 130 17.30 -6.76 15.94
C THR A 130 17.29 -8.17 16.53
N SER A 131 17.61 -9.17 15.71
CA SER A 131 17.79 -10.53 16.22
C SER A 131 19.00 -10.53 17.15
N GLN A 132 18.77 -10.58 18.46
CA GLN A 132 19.81 -10.86 19.43
C GLN A 132 19.71 -12.32 19.83
N SER A 133 20.29 -13.21 19.02
CA SER A 133 20.65 -14.55 19.51
C SER A 133 22.08 -14.50 20.05
N LEU A 134 22.23 -14.06 21.30
CA LEU A 134 23.42 -14.39 22.08
C LEU A 134 23.32 -15.88 22.42
N GLY A 135 23.83 -16.73 21.52
CA GLY A 135 23.97 -18.16 21.77
C GLY A 135 24.89 -18.36 22.98
N TYR A 136 24.31 -18.68 24.13
CA TYR A 136 25.04 -19.17 25.28
C TYR A 136 25.65 -20.54 24.93
N VAL A 137 26.98 -20.64 24.92
CA VAL A 137 27.70 -21.91 24.81
C VAL A 137 28.04 -22.34 26.25
N PRO A 138 27.42 -23.40 26.80
CA PRO A 138 27.83 -23.92 28.10
C PRO A 138 29.21 -24.57 27.97
N GLU A 139 30.19 -24.08 28.73
CA GLU A 139 31.46 -24.79 28.91
C GLU A 139 31.21 -26.06 29.71
N HIS A 140 31.29 -27.22 29.05
CA HIS A 140 31.30 -28.51 29.73
C HIS A 140 32.68 -28.72 30.38
N ARG A 141 32.68 -28.87 31.70
CA ARG A 141 33.82 -29.32 32.53
C ARG A 141 34.12 -30.79 32.34
#